data_AF-A0A1C6H1D1-F1
#
_entry.id   AF-A0A1C6H1D1-F1
#
_cell.length_a   1.000
_cell.length_b   1.000
_cell.length_c   1.000
_cell.angle_alpha   90.00
_cell.angle_beta   90.00
_cell.angle_gamma   90.00
#
_symmetry.space_group_name_H-M   'P 1'
#
loop_
_entity.id
_entity.type
_entity.pdbx_description
1 polymer ?
#
loop_
_entity_poly.entity_id
_entity_poly.type
_entity_poly.pdbx_seq_one_letter_code
_entity_poly.pdbx_strand_id
1 'polypeptide(L)'
;MKKKHIILILVSAVILILIALAVLFAVRKNKEEKAAIQAMYIPYGEDSYIMASDESGVFTVHFPEDIYDISGKKITQDQLVKGNILKIYGNGIMLESYPGQYPGVTKIKVVEQGSPSDADRYQDIIDMIYQEPDPAEPPSLDVNYRTDLAVVTAMTTRGGFRWEYQDKDGAVQSVVADAPSMLANSDLADISLTDPTDLTLLFTKKPDEVTVIRYTSDHYKDQAYIESNPQGEHVEVSAVEDGSYLISQAEAGYIYVVRAVWGSSEVEFGFMTK
;
A
#
# COMPACT_ATOMS: atom_id res chain seq x y z
N MET A 1 -55.46 -44.11 11.75
CA MET A 1 -54.97 -43.27 12.87
C MET A 1 -53.44 -43.18 12.99
N LYS A 2 -52.66 -44.25 12.76
CA LYS A 2 -51.19 -44.24 12.95
C LYS A 2 -50.39 -43.23 12.10
N LYS A 3 -50.74 -43.04 10.82
CA LYS A 3 -50.03 -42.10 9.91
C LYS A 3 -50.11 -40.63 10.36
N LYS A 4 -51.26 -40.15 10.86
CA LYS A 4 -51.42 -38.77 11.35
C LYS A 4 -50.58 -38.49 12.59
N HIS A 5 -50.47 -39.44 13.51
CA HIS A 5 -49.62 -39.29 14.71
C HIS A 5 -48.13 -39.31 14.36
N ILE A 6 -47.69 -40.15 13.41
CA ILE A 6 -46.30 -40.15 12.93
C ILE A 6 -45.95 -38.81 12.25
N ILE A 7 -46.84 -38.28 11.42
CA ILE A 7 -46.65 -36.96 10.78
C ILE A 7 -46.60 -35.83 11.84
N LEU A 8 -47.48 -35.87 12.85
CA LEU A 8 -47.50 -34.87 13.91
C LEU A 8 -46.20 -34.88 14.74
N ILE A 9 -45.67 -36.06 15.04
CA ILE A 9 -44.40 -36.25 15.77
C ILE A 9 -43.22 -35.74 14.95
N LEU A 10 -43.19 -36.03 13.65
CA LEU A 10 -42.17 -35.52 12.72
C LEU A 10 -42.20 -33.98 12.62
N VAL A 11 -43.38 -33.39 12.50
CA VAL A 11 -43.54 -31.93 12.47
C VAL A 11 -43.07 -31.30 13.78
N SER A 12 -43.45 -31.87 14.93
CA SER A 12 -42.97 -31.37 16.23
C SER A 12 -41.46 -31.49 16.40
N ALA A 13 -40.85 -32.57 15.89
CA ALA A 13 -39.39 -32.75 15.95
C ALA A 13 -38.66 -31.72 15.08
N VAL A 14 -39.17 -31.43 13.87
CA VAL A 14 -38.60 -30.40 12.99
C VAL A 14 -38.71 -29.00 13.63
N ILE A 15 -39.85 -28.68 14.25
CA ILE A 15 -40.03 -27.40 14.94
C ILE A 15 -39.04 -27.25 16.10
N LEU A 16 -38.84 -28.31 16.90
CA LEU A 16 -37.86 -28.29 18.00
C LEU A 16 -36.42 -28.09 17.50
N ILE A 17 -36.06 -28.70 16.37
CA ILE A 17 -34.74 -28.51 15.74
C ILE A 17 -34.57 -27.06 15.27
N LEU A 18 -35.58 -26.48 14.63
CA LEU A 18 -35.53 -25.08 14.19
C LEU A 18 -35.41 -24.11 15.35
N ILE A 19 -36.12 -24.36 16.47
CA ILE A 19 -35.99 -23.55 17.69
C ILE A 19 -34.59 -23.69 18.28
N ALA A 20 -34.05 -24.91 18.38
CA ALA A 20 -32.70 -25.14 18.89
C ALA A 20 -31.63 -24.43 18.04
N LEU A 21 -31.76 -24.48 16.71
CA LEU A 21 -30.88 -23.76 15.78
C LEU A 21 -30.98 -22.24 15.96
N ALA A 22 -32.19 -21.69 16.09
CA ALA A 22 -32.40 -20.26 16.33
C ALA A 22 -31.77 -19.80 17.66
N VAL A 23 -31.90 -20.61 18.72
CA VAL A 23 -31.27 -20.34 20.03
C VAL A 23 -29.75 -20.39 19.92
N LEU A 24 -29.19 -21.43 19.29
CA LEU A 24 -27.74 -21.55 19.04
C LEU A 24 -27.20 -20.35 18.25
N PHE A 25 -27.93 -19.93 17.21
CA PHE A 25 -27.58 -18.76 16.41
C PHE A 25 -27.60 -17.47 17.24
N ALA A 26 -28.63 -17.27 18.06
CA ALA A 26 -28.74 -16.10 18.94
C ALA A 26 -27.61 -16.06 19.99
N VAL A 27 -27.29 -17.20 20.60
CA VAL A 27 -26.18 -17.32 21.57
C VAL A 27 -24.84 -17.02 20.90
N ARG A 28 -24.59 -17.58 19.72
CA ARG A 28 -23.35 -17.33 18.96
C ARG A 28 -23.22 -15.86 18.57
N LYS A 29 -24.29 -15.26 18.03
CA LYS A 29 -24.33 -13.83 17.68
C LYS A 29 -24.03 -12.97 18.90
N ASN A 30 -24.63 -13.26 20.05
CA ASN A 30 -24.38 -12.52 21.29
C ASN A 30 -22.92 -12.66 21.77
N LYS A 31 -22.30 -13.84 21.61
CA LYS A 31 -20.88 -14.04 21.93
C LYS A 31 -19.97 -13.23 21.01
N GLU A 32 -20.25 -13.23 19.71
CA GLU A 32 -19.50 -12.42 18.73
C GLU A 32 -19.65 -10.91 19.01
N GLU A 33 -20.85 -10.45 19.37
CA GLU A 33 -21.11 -9.05 19.72
C GLU A 33 -20.37 -8.58 20.98
N LYS A 34 -20.10 -9.50 21.92
CA LYS A 34 -19.33 -9.22 23.15
C LYS A 34 -17.82 -9.32 22.95
N ALA A 35 -17.37 -10.13 22.00
CA ALA A 35 -15.95 -10.30 21.69
C ALA A 35 -15.44 -9.24 20.69
N ALA A 36 -16.34 -8.48 20.06
CA ALA A 36 -15.96 -7.41 19.16
C ALA A 36 -15.29 -6.27 19.91
N ILE A 37 -14.16 -5.80 19.38
CA ILE A 37 -13.44 -4.65 19.92
C ILE A 37 -14.12 -3.38 19.44
N GLN A 38 -14.41 -2.46 20.35
CA GLN A 38 -14.85 -1.12 20.00
C GLN A 38 -13.62 -0.21 19.92
N ALA A 39 -13.45 0.48 18.79
CA ALA A 39 -12.32 1.36 18.56
C ALA A 39 -12.67 2.53 17.64
N MET A 40 -12.00 3.67 17.82
CA MET A 40 -12.10 4.84 16.95
C MET A 40 -11.12 4.71 15.78
N TYR A 41 -11.60 5.02 14.57
CA TYR A 41 -10.76 5.12 13.37
C TYR A 41 -10.09 6.49 13.28
N ILE A 42 -8.77 6.50 13.17
CA ILE A 42 -7.96 7.72 13.12
C ILE A 42 -6.97 7.61 11.96
N PRO A 43 -7.31 8.16 10.77
CA PRO A 43 -6.37 8.25 9.65
C PRO A 43 -5.30 9.31 9.90
N TYR A 44 -4.10 9.09 9.37
CA TYR A 44 -2.98 10.04 9.33
C TYR A 44 -2.09 9.75 8.12
N GLY A 45 -1.35 10.75 7.64
CA GLY A 45 -0.58 10.62 6.39
C GLY A 45 -1.46 10.31 5.18
N GLU A 46 -0.85 9.81 4.10
CA GLU A 46 -1.54 9.56 2.83
C GLU A 46 -2.40 8.29 2.87
N ASP A 47 -1.95 7.22 3.54
CA ASP A 47 -2.67 5.92 3.61
C ASP A 47 -2.51 5.19 4.95
N SER A 48 -2.16 5.91 6.02
CA SER A 48 -1.94 5.32 7.34
C SER A 48 -3.09 5.59 8.30
N TYR A 49 -3.21 4.75 9.33
CA TYR A 49 -4.24 4.90 10.34
C TYR A 49 -3.90 4.14 11.61
N ILE A 50 -4.55 4.52 12.70
CA ILE A 50 -4.63 3.74 13.92
C ILE A 50 -6.10 3.53 14.31
N MET A 51 -6.32 2.46 15.06
CA MET A 51 -7.52 2.19 15.83
C MET A 51 -7.21 2.47 17.29
N ALA A 52 -8.04 3.28 17.94
CA ALA A 52 -7.89 3.60 19.36
C ALA A 52 -9.04 3.01 20.18
N SER A 53 -8.71 2.17 21.15
CA SER A 53 -9.66 1.53 22.06
C SER A 53 -9.25 1.76 23.51
N ASP A 54 -10.20 2.11 24.37
CA ASP A 54 -9.95 2.26 25.81
C ASP A 54 -9.54 0.93 26.46
N GLU A 55 -10.02 -0.20 25.92
CA GLU A 55 -9.74 -1.53 26.47
C GLU A 55 -8.49 -2.18 25.85
N SER A 56 -8.27 -1.94 24.55
CA SER A 56 -7.22 -2.63 23.77
C SER A 56 -6.02 -1.75 23.41
N GLY A 57 -6.04 -0.46 23.78
CA GLY A 57 -5.00 0.49 23.40
C GLY A 57 -5.05 0.87 21.92
N VAL A 58 -3.88 1.20 21.37
CA VAL A 58 -3.72 1.63 19.97
C VAL A 58 -3.21 0.48 19.12
N PHE A 59 -3.87 0.22 17.98
CA PHE A 59 -3.54 -0.89 17.09
C PHE A 59 -3.90 -0.61 15.63
N THR A 60 -3.47 -1.47 14.73
CA THR A 60 -3.85 -1.51 13.31
C THR A 60 -4.55 -2.82 12.97
N VAL A 61 -5.25 -2.87 11.84
CA VAL A 61 -5.95 -4.07 11.39
C VAL A 61 -5.52 -4.47 9.99
N HIS A 62 -5.83 -5.68 9.57
CA HIS A 62 -5.97 -5.95 8.15
C HIS A 62 -7.44 -5.75 7.79
N PHE A 63 -7.73 -4.79 6.90
CA PHE A 63 -9.12 -4.48 6.56
C PHE A 63 -9.80 -5.68 5.89
N PRO A 64 -10.95 -6.15 6.41
CA PRO A 64 -11.70 -7.22 5.77
C PRO A 64 -12.47 -6.67 4.57
N GLU A 65 -12.94 -7.56 3.69
CA GLU A 65 -13.89 -7.17 2.64
C GLU A 65 -15.24 -6.70 3.21
N ASP A 66 -15.60 -7.17 4.40
CA ASP A 66 -16.89 -6.94 5.03
C ASP A 66 -16.86 -5.74 5.97
N ILE A 67 -16.93 -4.55 5.38
CA ILE A 67 -17.04 -3.26 6.09
C ILE A 67 -18.43 -2.69 5.83
N TYR A 68 -19.12 -2.26 6.89
CA TYR A 68 -20.48 -1.71 6.80
C TYR A 68 -20.59 -0.36 7.52
N ASP A 69 -21.33 0.56 6.92
CA ASP A 69 -21.68 1.84 7.55
C ASP A 69 -22.76 1.66 8.64
N ILE A 70 -23.13 2.78 9.27
CA ILE A 70 -24.14 2.82 10.34
C ILE A 70 -25.54 2.39 9.89
N SER A 71 -25.85 2.52 8.59
CA SER A 71 -27.11 2.07 7.99
C SER A 71 -27.09 0.58 7.63
N GLY A 72 -25.93 -0.07 7.74
CA GLY A 72 -25.70 -1.46 7.34
C GLY A 72 -25.41 -1.63 5.85
N LYS A 73 -25.12 -0.55 5.12
CA LYS A 73 -24.66 -0.61 3.72
C LYS A 73 -23.19 -1.00 3.70
N LYS A 74 -22.82 -1.88 2.76
CA LYS A 74 -21.42 -2.27 2.53
C LYS A 74 -20.64 -1.07 1.97
N ILE A 75 -19.46 -0.81 2.53
CA ILE A 75 -18.56 0.28 2.18
C ILE A 75 -17.12 -0.24 2.05
N THR A 76 -16.22 0.62 1.59
CA THR A 76 -14.76 0.38 1.53
C THR A 76 -14.04 1.26 2.56
N GLN A 77 -12.74 1.00 2.78
CA GLN A 77 -11.93 1.70 3.80
C GLN A 77 -11.88 3.22 3.57
N ASP A 78 -11.74 3.65 2.32
CA ASP A 78 -11.72 5.06 1.89
C ASP A 78 -13.00 5.83 2.24
N GLN A 79 -14.09 5.13 2.55
CA GLN A 79 -15.35 5.74 2.98
C GLN A 79 -15.46 5.92 4.49
N LEU A 80 -14.47 5.45 5.27
CA LEU A 80 -14.40 5.69 6.70
C LEU A 80 -13.93 7.12 6.99
N VAL A 81 -14.47 7.71 8.04
CA VAL A 81 -14.17 9.11 8.42
C VAL A 81 -13.44 9.14 9.76
N LYS A 82 -12.48 10.05 9.89
CA LYS A 82 -11.78 10.34 11.17
C LYS A 82 -12.80 10.50 12.31
N GLY A 83 -12.61 9.74 13.37
CA GLY A 83 -13.47 9.74 14.56
C GLY A 83 -14.59 8.70 14.53
N ASN A 84 -14.84 8.00 13.40
CA ASN A 84 -15.82 6.92 13.36
C ASN A 84 -15.53 5.88 14.44
N ILE A 85 -16.57 5.51 15.20
CA ILE A 85 -16.50 4.43 16.17
C ILE A 85 -16.90 3.14 15.48
N LEU A 86 -15.98 2.19 15.51
CA LEU A 86 -16.07 0.92 14.84
C LEU A 86 -16.30 -0.20 15.84
N LYS A 87 -17.11 -1.18 15.46
CA LYS A 87 -17.11 -2.52 16.04
C LYS A 87 -16.34 -3.45 15.13
N ILE A 88 -15.24 -4.00 15.66
CA ILE A 88 -14.27 -4.81 14.93
C ILE A 88 -14.40 -6.26 15.40
N TYR A 89 -14.80 -7.14 14.50
CA TYR A 89 -15.02 -8.57 14.78
C TYR A 89 -13.86 -9.39 14.23
N GLY A 90 -13.42 -10.42 14.96
CA GLY A 90 -12.33 -11.28 14.53
C GLY A 90 -12.01 -12.37 15.55
N ASN A 91 -10.79 -12.92 15.47
CA ASN A 91 -10.33 -14.00 16.36
C ASN A 91 -9.85 -13.53 17.75
N GLY A 92 -9.79 -12.22 17.99
CA GLY A 92 -9.36 -11.61 19.25
C GLY A 92 -7.85 -11.67 19.52
N ILE A 93 -7.03 -12.10 18.55
CA ILE A 93 -5.59 -12.25 18.73
C ILE A 93 -4.89 -10.95 18.30
N MET A 94 -4.34 -10.23 19.29
CA MET A 94 -3.51 -9.04 19.09
C MET A 94 -2.02 -9.43 19.13
N LEU A 95 -1.23 -9.00 18.14
CA LEU A 95 0.22 -9.21 18.11
C LEU A 95 0.94 -8.13 18.93
N GLU A 96 2.00 -8.53 19.63
CA GLU A 96 2.81 -7.67 20.50
C GLU A 96 3.71 -6.73 19.68
N SER A 97 3.18 -5.57 19.34
CA SER A 97 3.85 -4.49 18.61
C SER A 97 3.30 -3.14 19.07
N TYR A 98 3.92 -2.04 18.66
CA TYR A 98 3.38 -0.71 18.89
C TYR A 98 3.40 0.14 17.61
N PRO A 99 2.23 0.53 17.06
CA PRO A 99 0.89 0.10 17.48
C PRO A 99 0.71 -1.43 17.43
N GLY A 100 -0.20 -1.98 18.25
CA GLY A 100 -0.54 -3.40 18.18
C GLY A 100 -1.06 -3.78 16.78
N GLN A 101 -1.04 -5.06 16.43
CA GLN A 101 -1.60 -5.52 15.16
C GLN A 101 -2.68 -6.57 15.37
N TYR A 102 -3.84 -6.36 14.77
CA TYR A 102 -4.95 -7.30 14.81
C TYR A 102 -5.24 -7.85 13.40
N PRO A 103 -4.50 -8.89 12.96
CA PRO A 103 -4.62 -9.42 11.60
C PRO A 103 -5.88 -10.28 11.40
N GLY A 104 -6.46 -10.83 12.46
CA GLY A 104 -7.58 -11.77 12.40
C GLY A 104 -8.97 -11.15 12.27
N VAL A 105 -9.08 -9.93 11.74
CA VAL A 105 -10.34 -9.20 11.57
C VAL A 105 -11.11 -9.77 10.39
N THR A 106 -12.41 -10.03 10.60
CA THR A 106 -13.30 -10.61 9.57
C THR A 106 -14.43 -9.69 9.17
N LYS A 107 -14.76 -8.70 10.00
CA LYS A 107 -15.84 -7.74 9.73
C LYS A 107 -15.65 -6.46 10.54
N ILE A 108 -15.97 -5.33 9.94
CA ILE A 108 -15.99 -4.02 10.58
C ILE A 108 -17.36 -3.38 10.39
N LYS A 109 -17.88 -2.72 11.43
CA LYS A 109 -19.10 -1.94 11.36
C LYS A 109 -18.92 -0.58 11.99
N VAL A 110 -19.31 0.48 11.29
CA VAL A 110 -19.49 1.79 11.91
C VAL A 110 -20.71 1.73 12.82
N VAL A 111 -20.52 1.97 14.11
CA VAL A 111 -21.61 2.00 15.11
C VAL A 111 -21.97 3.41 15.52
N GLU A 112 -21.04 4.35 15.35
CA GLU A 112 -21.25 5.77 15.59
C GLU A 112 -20.38 6.59 14.63
N GLN A 113 -20.88 7.75 14.20
CA GLN A 113 -20.07 8.68 13.40
C GLN A 113 -18.91 9.25 14.22
N GLY A 114 -19.10 9.43 15.52
CA GLY A 114 -18.13 10.04 16.43
C GLY A 114 -17.85 11.52 16.10
N SER A 115 -16.88 12.11 16.80
CA SER A 115 -16.38 13.45 16.51
C SER A 115 -14.93 13.38 16.01
N PRO A 116 -14.59 14.04 14.90
CA PRO A 116 -13.20 14.16 14.47
C PRO A 116 -12.29 14.78 15.54
N SER A 117 -12.82 15.66 16.39
CA SER A 117 -12.05 16.30 17.48
C SER A 117 -11.65 15.31 18.58
N ASP A 118 -12.37 14.21 18.76
CA ASP A 118 -12.01 13.22 19.77
C ASP A 118 -10.73 12.49 19.39
N ALA A 119 -10.44 12.37 18.09
CA ALA A 119 -9.22 11.77 17.59
C ALA A 119 -7.97 12.64 17.85
N ASP A 120 -8.12 13.95 18.06
CA ASP A 120 -6.99 14.87 18.27
C ASP A 120 -6.21 14.56 19.56
N ARG A 121 -6.84 13.88 20.54
CA ARG A 121 -6.15 13.42 21.76
C ARG A 121 -5.05 12.37 21.49
N TYR A 122 -5.03 11.78 20.30
CA TYR A 122 -4.05 10.79 19.88
C TYR A 122 -2.93 11.39 19.01
N GLN A 123 -2.88 12.71 18.84
CA GLN A 123 -1.87 13.37 18.02
C GLN A 123 -0.44 13.07 18.50
N ASP A 124 -0.18 13.10 19.81
CA ASP A 124 1.15 12.77 20.35
C ASP A 124 1.60 11.35 20.00
N ILE A 125 0.65 10.40 19.87
CA ILE A 125 0.95 9.03 19.44
C ILE A 125 1.28 9.00 17.96
N ILE A 126 0.52 9.74 17.14
CA ILE A 126 0.76 9.88 15.71
C ILE A 126 2.16 10.48 15.48
N ASP A 127 2.49 11.58 16.16
CA ASP A 127 3.80 12.26 16.04
C ASP A 127 4.97 11.35 16.45
N MET A 128 4.73 10.39 17.35
CA MET A 128 5.73 9.40 17.76
C MET A 128 5.94 8.29 16.72
N ILE A 129 4.89 7.89 15.99
CA ILE A 129 4.94 6.75 15.05
C ILE A 129 5.02 7.16 13.57
N TYR A 130 4.74 8.42 13.26
CA TYR A 130 4.69 8.96 11.92
C TYR A 130 5.57 10.19 11.81
N GLN A 131 6.39 10.19 10.77
CA GLN A 131 7.11 11.37 10.33
C GLN A 131 6.56 11.69 8.95
N GLU A 132 5.99 12.88 8.82
CA GLU A 132 5.52 13.36 7.52
C GLU A 132 6.71 13.40 6.55
N PRO A 133 6.59 12.82 5.34
CA PRO A 133 7.65 12.88 4.34
C PRO A 133 8.08 14.32 4.10
N ASP A 134 9.39 14.56 3.98
CA ASP A 134 9.88 15.89 3.64
C ASP A 134 9.46 16.22 2.20
N PRO A 135 8.60 17.24 1.98
CA PRO A 135 8.18 17.59 0.62
C PRO A 135 9.34 18.04 -0.27
N ALA A 136 10.47 18.46 0.33
CA ALA A 136 11.67 18.84 -0.40
C ALA A 136 12.40 17.63 -1.02
N GLU A 137 12.14 16.41 -0.55
CA GLU A 137 12.75 15.20 -1.08
C GLU A 137 11.99 14.71 -2.33
N PRO A 138 12.65 14.65 -3.50
CA PRO A 138 12.04 14.07 -4.69
C PRO A 138 11.76 12.56 -4.49
N PRO A 139 10.75 12.01 -5.16
CA PRO A 139 10.45 10.59 -5.12
C PRO A 139 11.67 9.73 -5.48
N SER A 140 11.73 8.55 -4.87
CA SER A 140 12.67 7.48 -5.22
C SER A 140 12.04 6.47 -6.19
N LEU A 141 12.90 5.70 -6.83
CA LEU A 141 12.54 4.56 -7.66
C LEU A 141 13.33 3.33 -7.21
N ASP A 142 12.59 2.25 -6.93
CA ASP A 142 13.15 0.93 -6.76
C ASP A 142 12.72 0.02 -7.92
N VAL A 143 13.52 -1.02 -8.19
CA VAL A 143 13.20 -2.06 -9.17
C VAL A 143 13.03 -3.38 -8.45
N ASN A 144 11.88 -4.00 -8.67
CA ASN A 144 11.58 -5.34 -8.18
C ASN A 144 11.64 -6.34 -9.33
N TYR A 145 12.32 -7.47 -9.13
CA TYR A 145 12.49 -8.51 -10.13
C TYR A 145 12.65 -9.88 -9.49
N ARG A 146 12.38 -10.94 -10.26
CA ARG A 146 12.48 -12.32 -9.78
C ARG A 146 13.73 -13.00 -10.31
N THR A 147 14.40 -13.71 -9.41
CA THR A 147 15.44 -14.69 -9.69
C THR A 147 14.94 -16.09 -9.34
N ASP A 148 15.71 -17.13 -9.69
CA ASP A 148 15.42 -18.51 -9.28
C ASP A 148 15.35 -18.71 -7.76
N LEU A 149 16.01 -17.84 -6.99
CA LEU A 149 16.16 -17.97 -5.54
C LEU A 149 15.21 -17.06 -4.74
N ALA A 150 14.86 -15.89 -5.28
CA ALA A 150 14.12 -14.86 -4.55
C ALA A 150 13.47 -13.83 -5.46
N VAL A 151 12.52 -13.09 -4.89
CA VAL A 151 12.10 -11.77 -5.38
C VAL A 151 13.03 -10.74 -4.77
N VAL A 152 13.68 -9.92 -5.59
CA VAL A 152 14.72 -8.96 -5.21
C VAL A 152 14.21 -7.55 -5.47
N THR A 153 14.38 -6.67 -4.50
CA THR A 153 14.14 -5.23 -4.66
C THR A 153 15.47 -4.51 -4.56
N ALA A 154 15.81 -3.75 -5.59
CA ALA A 154 17.05 -2.98 -5.69
C ALA A 154 16.72 -1.49 -5.83
N MET A 155 17.40 -0.66 -5.04
CA MET A 155 17.30 0.79 -5.16
C MET A 155 18.04 1.25 -6.43
N THR A 156 17.44 2.18 -7.18
CA THR A 156 18.09 2.77 -8.35
C THR A 156 18.94 3.97 -7.99
N THR A 157 19.80 4.39 -8.92
CA THR A 157 20.60 5.60 -8.76
C THR A 157 19.81 6.81 -9.23
N ARG A 158 19.61 7.80 -8.35
CA ARG A 158 18.99 9.08 -8.73
C ARG A 158 20.00 9.94 -9.50
N GLY A 159 19.54 10.48 -10.62
CA GLY A 159 20.26 11.38 -11.50
C GLY A 159 19.92 12.84 -11.25
N GLY A 160 20.03 13.62 -12.32
CA GLY A 160 19.63 15.02 -12.31
C GLY A 160 18.12 15.15 -12.15
N PHE A 161 17.69 16.26 -11.54
CA PHE A 161 16.27 16.53 -11.35
C PHE A 161 15.96 18.02 -11.27
N ARG A 162 14.69 18.33 -11.57
CA ARG A 162 14.02 19.58 -11.22
C ARG A 162 12.83 19.21 -10.35
N TRP A 163 12.81 19.70 -9.11
CA TRP A 163 11.76 19.38 -8.15
C TRP A 163 11.11 20.65 -7.62
N GLU A 164 9.80 20.75 -7.79
CA GLU A 164 8.97 21.79 -7.20
C GLU A 164 8.13 21.20 -6.06
N TYR A 165 8.13 21.90 -4.93
CA TYR A 165 7.39 21.50 -3.74
C TYR A 165 6.90 22.73 -2.96
N GLN A 166 5.93 22.52 -2.08
CA GLN A 166 5.44 23.56 -1.19
C GLN A 166 6.12 23.41 0.17
N ASP A 167 6.68 24.49 0.70
CA ASP A 167 7.27 24.49 2.04
C ASP A 167 6.20 24.64 3.14
N LYS A 168 6.63 24.61 4.40
CA LYS A 168 5.76 24.70 5.58
C LYS A 168 4.96 26.01 5.66
N ASP A 169 5.40 27.07 4.99
CA ASP A 169 4.72 28.36 4.95
C ASP A 169 3.76 28.47 3.77
N GLY A 170 3.67 27.43 2.94
CA GLY A 170 2.80 27.39 1.77
C GLY A 170 3.43 28.03 0.53
N ALA A 171 4.70 28.41 0.56
CA ALA A 171 5.39 28.97 -0.60
C ALA A 171 5.92 27.85 -1.51
N VAL A 172 5.86 28.06 -2.83
CA VAL A 172 6.42 27.12 -3.80
C VAL A 172 7.93 27.34 -3.88
N GLN A 173 8.67 26.27 -3.68
CA GLN A 173 10.11 26.19 -3.84
C GLN A 173 10.44 25.38 -5.10
N SER A 174 11.57 25.68 -5.73
CA SER A 174 12.08 24.96 -6.90
C SER A 174 13.57 24.66 -6.70
N VAL A 175 13.92 23.38 -6.84
CA VAL A 175 15.29 22.89 -6.68
C VAL A 175 15.70 22.21 -7.98
N VAL A 176 16.89 22.55 -8.46
CA VAL A 176 17.54 21.89 -9.58
C VAL A 176 18.85 21.30 -9.10
N ALA A 177 19.06 20.02 -9.36
CA ALA A 177 20.31 19.34 -9.10
C ALA A 177 20.81 18.71 -10.40
N ASP A 178 22.00 19.12 -10.83
CA ASP A 178 22.69 18.50 -11.95
C ASP A 178 23.43 17.24 -11.47
N ALA A 179 23.44 16.20 -12.32
CA ALA A 179 24.20 14.99 -12.09
C ALA A 179 24.92 14.56 -13.38
N PRO A 180 26.00 13.77 -13.29
CA PRO A 180 26.55 13.10 -14.47
C PRO A 180 25.48 12.27 -15.19
N SER A 181 25.61 12.15 -16.52
CA SER A 181 24.82 11.20 -17.30
C SER A 181 24.85 9.81 -16.67
N MET A 182 23.75 9.07 -16.73
CA MET A 182 23.69 7.68 -16.26
C MET A 182 24.73 6.77 -16.94
N LEU A 183 25.15 7.10 -18.16
CA LEU A 183 26.22 6.39 -18.85
C LEU A 183 27.62 6.67 -18.25
N ALA A 184 27.80 7.76 -17.52
CA ALA A 184 29.05 8.15 -16.87
C ALA A 184 29.04 7.98 -15.34
N ASN A 185 27.87 7.81 -14.73
CA ASN A 185 27.70 7.79 -13.27
C ASN A 185 28.46 6.61 -12.65
N SER A 186 29.33 6.87 -11.66
CA SER A 186 30.15 5.81 -11.05
C SER A 186 29.37 4.89 -10.14
N ASP A 187 28.27 5.37 -9.60
CA ASP A 187 27.49 4.76 -8.53
C ASP A 187 26.16 4.23 -9.08
N LEU A 188 26.16 3.85 -10.36
CA LEU A 188 25.00 3.27 -11.03
C LEU A 188 24.64 1.93 -10.38
N ALA A 189 23.37 1.78 -10.00
CA ALA A 189 22.86 0.58 -9.36
C ALA A 189 22.96 -0.63 -10.31
N ASP A 190 23.31 -1.78 -9.74
CA ASP A 190 23.43 -3.04 -10.49
C ASP A 190 22.23 -3.95 -10.21
N ILE A 191 21.63 -4.46 -11.28
CA ILE A 191 20.53 -5.44 -11.28
C ILE A 191 21.03 -6.71 -11.96
N SER A 192 21.27 -7.77 -11.19
CA SER A 192 21.80 -9.02 -11.74
C SER A 192 20.67 -9.90 -12.27
N LEU A 193 20.66 -10.15 -13.58
CA LEU A 193 19.65 -10.94 -14.28
C LEU A 193 20.30 -12.21 -14.88
N THR A 194 19.92 -13.38 -14.38
CA THR A 194 20.40 -14.66 -14.93
C THR A 194 19.75 -14.99 -16.28
N ASP A 195 18.46 -14.66 -16.41
CA ASP A 195 17.63 -14.88 -17.58
C ASP A 195 16.73 -13.66 -17.80
N PRO A 196 16.20 -13.45 -19.03
CA PRO A 196 15.25 -12.39 -19.30
C PRO A 196 14.06 -12.45 -18.32
N THR A 197 13.75 -11.34 -17.67
CA THR A 197 12.72 -11.27 -16.63
C THR A 197 12.01 -9.93 -16.65
N ASP A 198 10.84 -9.87 -16.03
CA ASP A 198 10.10 -8.62 -15.93
C ASP A 198 10.66 -7.79 -14.76
N LEU A 199 10.81 -6.48 -15.00
CA LEU A 199 11.20 -5.50 -13.99
C LEU A 199 9.99 -4.65 -13.63
N THR A 200 9.64 -4.62 -12.35
CA THR A 200 8.62 -3.74 -11.81
C THR A 200 9.26 -2.50 -11.21
N LEU A 201 8.97 -1.33 -11.80
CA LEU A 201 9.37 -0.02 -11.31
C LEU A 201 8.40 0.43 -10.21
N LEU A 202 8.95 0.67 -9.03
CA LEU A 202 8.22 1.05 -7.81
C LEU A 202 8.61 2.46 -7.41
N PHE A 203 7.75 3.43 -7.72
CA PHE A 203 7.92 4.81 -7.27
C PHE A 203 7.30 5.00 -5.89
N THR A 204 7.97 5.76 -5.02
CA THR A 204 7.39 6.17 -3.73
C THR A 204 6.21 7.13 -3.88
N LYS A 205 6.13 7.83 -5.01
CA LYS A 205 4.98 8.65 -5.42
C LYS A 205 4.67 8.38 -6.89
N LYS A 206 3.42 8.07 -7.22
CA LYS A 206 3.03 7.78 -8.61
C LYS A 206 3.28 8.99 -9.53
N PRO A 207 4.05 8.83 -10.62
CA PRO A 207 4.27 9.88 -11.62
C PRO A 207 3.10 10.03 -12.59
N ASP A 208 3.02 11.20 -13.22
CA ASP A 208 2.09 11.50 -14.30
C ASP A 208 2.53 10.82 -15.61
N GLU A 209 3.83 10.77 -15.84
CA GLU A 209 4.46 10.18 -17.03
C GLU A 209 5.77 9.47 -16.67
N VAL A 210 6.02 8.33 -17.33
CA VAL A 210 7.29 7.59 -17.24
C VAL A 210 7.80 7.29 -18.64
N THR A 211 9.04 7.69 -18.92
CA THR A 211 9.77 7.32 -20.14
C THR A 211 11.01 6.52 -19.78
N VAL A 212 11.25 5.44 -20.50
CA VAL A 212 12.45 4.60 -20.31
C VAL A 212 13.22 4.51 -21.61
N ILE A 213 14.52 4.79 -21.53
CA ILE A 213 15.48 4.62 -22.61
C ILE A 213 16.55 3.67 -22.12
N ARG A 214 16.94 2.69 -22.94
CA ARG A 214 18.07 1.82 -22.65
C ARG A 214 19.22 2.03 -23.62
N TYR A 215 20.42 1.74 -23.14
CA TYR A 215 21.67 1.74 -23.90
C TYR A 215 22.38 0.43 -23.66
N THR A 216 23.16 -0.07 -24.62
CA THR A 216 24.07 -1.19 -24.34
C THR A 216 25.09 -0.78 -23.27
N SER A 217 25.36 -1.67 -22.31
CA SER A 217 26.34 -1.43 -21.26
C SER A 217 27.79 -1.47 -21.77
N ASP A 218 28.02 -1.90 -23.02
CA ASP A 218 29.34 -1.87 -23.67
C ASP A 218 29.94 -0.46 -23.75
N HIS A 219 29.08 0.57 -23.77
CA HIS A 219 29.49 1.98 -23.78
C HIS A 219 29.46 2.65 -22.40
N TYR A 220 29.35 1.86 -21.32
CA TYR A 220 29.41 2.41 -19.98
C TYR A 220 30.75 3.09 -19.72
N LYS A 221 30.70 4.37 -19.31
CA LYS A 221 31.84 5.25 -19.09
C LYS A 221 32.72 5.50 -20.33
N ASP A 222 32.20 5.21 -21.53
CA ASP A 222 32.84 5.58 -22.80
C ASP A 222 32.56 7.05 -23.12
N GLN A 223 33.54 7.92 -22.84
CA GLN A 223 33.40 9.37 -23.04
C GLN A 223 33.12 9.76 -24.49
N ALA A 224 33.75 9.09 -25.47
CA ALA A 224 33.56 9.43 -26.88
C ALA A 224 32.13 9.09 -27.34
N TYR A 225 31.59 7.97 -26.85
CA TYR A 225 30.20 7.61 -27.09
C TYR A 225 29.24 8.62 -26.43
N ILE A 226 29.47 8.98 -25.17
CA ILE A 226 28.61 9.91 -24.43
C ILE A 226 28.61 11.31 -25.07
N GLU A 227 29.77 11.82 -25.47
CA GLU A 227 29.91 13.12 -26.16
C GLU A 227 29.20 13.16 -27.51
N SER A 228 28.96 12.00 -28.14
CA SER A 228 28.17 11.91 -29.38
C SER A 228 26.67 12.12 -29.18
N ASN A 229 26.20 12.20 -27.92
CA ASN A 229 24.80 12.35 -27.52
C ASN A 229 23.89 11.26 -28.13
N PRO A 230 24.13 9.98 -27.81
CA PRO A 230 23.39 8.86 -28.35
C PRO A 230 21.93 8.94 -27.93
N GLN A 231 21.01 8.53 -28.81
CA GLN A 231 19.57 8.60 -28.54
C GLN A 231 19.06 7.42 -27.69
N GLY A 232 19.78 6.30 -27.69
CA GLY A 232 19.34 5.06 -27.02
C GLY A 232 18.12 4.41 -27.70
N GLU A 233 17.62 3.35 -27.09
CA GLU A 233 16.40 2.64 -27.51
C GLU A 233 15.27 2.94 -26.52
N HIS A 234 14.10 3.34 -27.02
CA HIS A 234 12.91 3.44 -26.19
C HIS A 234 12.44 2.06 -25.75
N VAL A 235 12.11 1.94 -24.48
CA VAL A 235 11.56 0.72 -23.87
C VAL A 235 10.10 0.95 -23.56
N GLU A 236 9.24 0.03 -24.01
CA GLU A 236 7.82 0.07 -23.66
C GLU A 236 7.64 -0.22 -22.17
N VAL A 237 6.77 0.56 -21.54
CA VAL A 237 6.45 0.46 -20.12
C VAL A 237 4.95 0.35 -19.96
N SER A 238 4.48 -0.66 -19.24
CA SER A 238 3.07 -0.88 -18.98
C SER A 238 2.71 -0.49 -17.55
N ALA A 239 1.71 0.37 -17.36
CA ALA A 239 1.19 0.67 -16.02
C ALA A 239 0.40 -0.53 -15.47
N VAL A 240 0.56 -0.80 -14.17
CA VAL A 240 -0.14 -1.85 -13.42
C VAL A 240 -1.22 -1.23 -12.54
N GLU A 241 -2.28 -1.97 -12.21
CA GLU A 241 -3.41 -1.47 -11.40
C GLU A 241 -2.99 -0.94 -10.02
N ASP A 242 -1.92 -1.48 -9.45
CA ASP A 242 -1.36 -1.05 -8.15
C ASP A 242 -0.54 0.25 -8.23
N GLY A 243 -0.44 0.86 -9.41
CA GLY A 243 0.31 2.10 -9.63
C GLY A 243 1.80 1.90 -9.93
N SER A 244 2.29 0.67 -9.97
CA SER A 244 3.63 0.33 -10.45
C SER A 244 3.70 0.29 -11.98
N TYR A 245 4.91 0.15 -12.52
CA TYR A 245 5.14 0.07 -13.96
C TYR A 245 6.00 -1.14 -14.31
N LEU A 246 5.74 -1.76 -15.46
CA LEU A 246 6.38 -3.00 -15.89
C LEU A 246 7.23 -2.77 -17.15
N ILE A 247 8.50 -3.17 -17.10
CA ILE A 247 9.34 -3.44 -18.27
C ILE A 247 9.36 -4.96 -18.46
N SER A 248 8.78 -5.44 -19.55
CA SER A 248 8.70 -6.88 -19.82
C SER A 248 10.00 -7.41 -20.42
N GLN A 249 10.41 -8.60 -19.98
CA GLN A 249 11.52 -9.35 -20.56
C GLN A 249 12.81 -8.54 -20.70
N ALA A 250 13.17 -7.80 -19.66
CA ALA A 250 14.45 -7.09 -19.59
C ALA A 250 15.60 -8.10 -19.57
N GLU A 251 16.63 -7.81 -20.36
CA GLU A 251 17.83 -8.64 -20.49
C GLU A 251 19.02 -7.98 -19.78
N ALA A 252 20.02 -8.79 -19.44
CA ALA A 252 21.34 -8.31 -19.02
C ALA A 252 22.06 -7.54 -20.15
N GLY A 253 23.03 -6.71 -19.79
CA GLY A 253 23.87 -5.98 -20.76
C GLY A 253 23.35 -4.60 -21.15
N TYR A 254 22.45 -4.01 -20.37
CA TYR A 254 21.88 -2.69 -20.68
C TYR A 254 21.97 -1.73 -19.50
N ILE A 255 22.04 -0.44 -19.80
CA ILE A 255 21.81 0.65 -18.86
C ILE A 255 20.43 1.22 -19.16
N TYR A 256 19.55 1.19 -18.17
CA TYR A 256 18.22 1.79 -18.26
C TYR A 256 18.28 3.18 -17.62
N VAL A 257 17.76 4.16 -18.34
CA VAL A 257 17.55 5.53 -17.89
C VAL A 257 16.05 5.75 -17.84
N VAL A 258 15.53 5.96 -16.63
CA VAL A 258 14.11 6.16 -16.36
C VAL A 258 13.91 7.64 -16.04
N ARG A 259 13.02 8.30 -16.77
CA ARG A 259 12.58 9.67 -16.47
C ARG A 259 11.14 9.64 -16.04
N ALA A 260 10.87 10.26 -14.90
CA ALA A 260 9.53 10.36 -14.33
C ALA A 260 9.15 11.82 -14.09
N VAL A 261 7.89 12.16 -14.39
CA VAL A 261 7.36 13.53 -14.35
C VAL A 261 6.22 13.63 -13.34
N TRP A 262 6.19 14.72 -12.57
CA TRP A 262 5.10 15.10 -11.67
C TRP A 262 4.78 16.59 -11.87
N GLY A 263 3.78 16.90 -12.70
CA GLY A 263 3.46 18.26 -13.11
C GLY A 263 4.64 18.94 -13.82
N SER A 264 5.22 19.96 -13.20
CA SER A 264 6.41 20.69 -13.65
C SER A 264 7.74 20.03 -13.22
N SER A 265 7.68 19.08 -12.29
CA SER A 265 8.84 18.38 -11.73
C SER A 265 9.25 17.18 -12.59
N GLU A 266 10.54 16.89 -12.66
CA GLU A 266 11.13 15.77 -13.39
C GLU A 266 12.32 15.21 -12.60
N VAL A 267 12.40 13.88 -12.50
CA VAL A 267 13.53 13.18 -11.88
C VAL A 267 14.03 12.09 -12.84
N GLU A 268 15.34 12.06 -13.07
CA GLU A 268 16.01 10.98 -13.78
C GLU A 268 16.52 9.93 -12.77
N PHE A 269 16.39 8.66 -13.14
CA PHE A 269 16.93 7.51 -12.42
C PHE A 269 17.67 6.59 -13.39
N GLY A 270 18.57 5.76 -12.88
CA GLY A 270 19.23 4.76 -13.70
C GLY A 270 19.73 3.55 -12.94
N PHE A 271 19.88 2.47 -13.70
CA PHE A 271 20.45 1.22 -13.25
C PHE A 271 21.03 0.44 -14.44
N MET A 272 21.95 -0.46 -14.17
CA MET A 272 22.53 -1.39 -15.15
C MET A 272 22.03 -2.80 -14.89
N THR A 273 21.62 -3.51 -15.93
CA THR A 273 21.36 -4.95 -15.88
C THR A 273 22.62 -5.72 -16.26
N LYS A 274 22.99 -6.73 -15.47
CA LYS A 274 24.20 -7.55 -15.65
C LYS A 274 23.92 -9.03 -15.58
#